data_AF-A0A1L9TXN8-F1
#
_entry.id   AF-A0A1L9TXN8-F1
#
_cell.length_a   1.000
_cell.length_b   1.000
_cell.length_c   1.000
_cell.angle_alpha   90.00
_cell.angle_beta   90.00
_cell.angle_gamma   90.00
#
_symmetry.space_group_name_H-M   'P 1'
#
loop_
_entity.id
_entity.type
_entity.pdbx_description
1 polymer ?
#
loop_
_entity_poly.entity_id
_entity_poly.type
_entity_poly.pdbx_seq_one_letter_code
_entity_poly.pdbx_strand_id
1 'polypeptide(L)'
;MAAEYDCSRKSQRCDACRTMASRVSDSVPSSALLCGPDIYPLIIDCQGKGTKDQLIEMAGRLQSALRGSTAGPIRIAARRAPVGRNPPGKWHDYTGSNGFSYKAGKALKRAPGLIGLLDPEKVLERYPEKREVWQDSVGTAREIKILVDFTTAVASNGDFEQVVMRACGEIYPVGRILHPDASGHASLHRLQWFAMACPEEEEKEKPVVTVTKAGYVRTKQK
;
A
#
# COMPACT_ATOMS: atom_id res chain seq x y z
N MET A 1 -27.56 -8.65 -14.66
CA MET A 1 -26.63 -8.27 -15.76
C MET A 1 -26.03 -6.93 -15.37
N ALA A 2 -24.79 -6.92 -14.85
CA ALA A 2 -24.09 -5.68 -14.57
C ALA A 2 -23.69 -5.06 -15.91
N ALA A 3 -23.95 -3.77 -16.12
CA ALA A 3 -23.46 -3.07 -17.30
C ALA A 3 -21.93 -3.16 -17.30
N GLU A 4 -21.34 -3.71 -18.36
CA GLU A 4 -19.89 -3.70 -18.57
C GLU A 4 -19.45 -2.25 -18.80
N TYR A 5 -19.05 -1.57 -17.73
CA TYR A 5 -18.41 -0.28 -17.84
C TYR A 5 -16.97 -0.46 -18.31
N ASP A 6 -16.72 -0.23 -19.60
CA ASP A 6 -15.36 -0.10 -20.12
C ASP A 6 -14.72 1.20 -19.62
N CYS A 7 -14.16 1.14 -18.41
CA CYS A 7 -13.41 2.22 -17.78
C CYS A 7 -11.90 2.07 -18.02
N SER A 8 -11.50 1.47 -19.15
CA SER A 8 -10.08 1.27 -19.48
C SER A 8 -9.37 2.55 -19.88
N ARG A 9 -10.12 3.58 -20.30
CA ARG A 9 -9.59 4.91 -20.71
C ARG A 9 -10.11 6.03 -19.82
N LYS A 10 -9.29 7.08 -19.65
CA LYS A 10 -9.65 8.26 -18.83
C LYS A 10 -10.96 8.92 -19.28
N SER A 11 -11.18 9.05 -20.59
CA SER A 11 -12.38 9.66 -21.18
C SER A 11 -13.64 8.81 -21.07
N GLN A 12 -13.50 7.49 -20.85
CA GLN A 12 -14.62 6.53 -20.80
C GLN A 12 -14.99 6.13 -19.37
N ARG A 13 -14.34 6.73 -18.36
CA ARG A 13 -14.64 6.44 -16.96
C ARG A 13 -16.10 6.77 -16.65
N CYS A 14 -16.79 5.81 -16.02
CA CYS A 14 -18.06 6.06 -15.36
C CYS A 14 -17.88 7.13 -14.25
N ASP A 15 -18.99 7.70 -13.78
CA ASP A 15 -18.94 8.76 -12.77
C ASP A 15 -18.22 8.32 -11.49
N ALA A 16 -18.48 7.08 -11.02
CA ALA A 16 -17.81 6.53 -9.84
C ALA A 16 -16.28 6.45 -10.03
N CYS A 17 -15.80 6.04 -11.21
CA CYS A 17 -14.37 6.04 -11.51
C CYS A 17 -13.79 7.45 -11.62
N ARG A 18 -14.53 8.42 -12.18
CA ARG A 18 -14.10 9.82 -12.22
C ARG A 18 -13.96 10.39 -10.80
N THR A 19 -14.95 10.14 -9.94
CA THR A 19 -14.93 10.58 -8.54
C THR A 19 -13.81 9.92 -7.73
N MET A 20 -13.54 8.63 -7.91
CA MET A 20 -12.41 7.99 -7.21
C MET A 20 -11.07 8.48 -7.74
N ALA A 21 -10.94 8.65 -9.06
CA ALA A 21 -9.70 9.13 -9.65
C ALA A 21 -9.35 10.56 -9.22
N SER A 22 -10.33 11.44 -8.99
CA SER A 22 -10.07 12.79 -8.50
C SER A 22 -9.57 12.82 -7.05
N ARG A 23 -9.70 11.71 -6.30
CA ARG A 23 -9.16 11.59 -4.93
C ARG A 23 -7.74 11.06 -4.90
N VAL A 24 -7.17 10.68 -6.05
CA VAL A 24 -5.81 10.19 -6.14
C VAL A 24 -4.88 11.37 -6.37
N SER A 25 -3.76 11.40 -5.66
CA SER A 25 -2.70 12.40 -5.85
C SER A 25 -2.21 12.43 -7.31
N ASP A 26 -2.03 13.64 -7.85
CA ASP A 26 -1.40 13.88 -9.16
C ASP A 26 0.03 13.34 -9.27
N SER A 27 0.68 13.01 -8.15
CA SER A 27 1.98 12.35 -8.14
C SER A 27 1.93 10.91 -8.65
N VAL A 28 0.75 10.29 -8.70
CA VAL A 28 0.57 8.94 -9.26
C VAL A 28 0.47 9.05 -10.79
N PRO A 29 1.33 8.35 -11.55
CA PRO A 29 1.28 8.40 -13.01
C PRO A 29 -0.10 7.98 -13.53
N SER A 30 -0.64 8.73 -14.49
CA SER A 30 -1.96 8.43 -15.07
C SER A 30 -2.05 7.00 -15.64
N SER A 31 -0.94 6.45 -16.16
CA SER A 31 -0.86 5.06 -16.64
C SER A 31 -1.11 4.03 -15.54
N ALA A 32 -0.73 4.32 -14.29
CA ALA A 32 -1.01 3.48 -13.13
C ALA A 32 -2.47 3.55 -12.68
N LEU A 33 -3.28 4.47 -13.23
CA LEU A 33 -4.71 4.62 -12.92
C LEU A 33 -5.62 4.02 -14.00
N LEU A 34 -5.05 3.50 -15.09
CA LEU A 34 -5.80 2.87 -16.17
C LEU A 34 -5.76 1.35 -16.02
N CYS A 35 -6.92 0.72 -16.00
CA CYS A 35 -7.06 -0.73 -16.00
C CYS A 35 -7.11 -1.18 -17.46
N GLY A 36 -6.19 -2.04 -17.88
CA GLY A 36 -6.23 -2.59 -19.24
C GLY A 36 -7.44 -3.51 -19.43
N PRO A 37 -7.76 -3.89 -20.68
CA PRO A 37 -8.64 -5.03 -20.92
C PRO A 37 -8.04 -6.28 -20.27
N ASP A 38 -8.91 -7.18 -19.79
CA ASP A 38 -8.52 -8.46 -19.18
C ASP A 38 -7.65 -8.37 -17.91
N ILE A 39 -7.79 -7.26 -17.18
CA ILE A 39 -7.17 -7.10 -15.86
C ILE A 39 -8.19 -7.38 -14.75
N TYR A 40 -7.80 -8.27 -13.84
CA TYR A 40 -8.61 -8.73 -12.72
C TYR A 40 -7.90 -8.35 -11.42
N PRO A 41 -8.09 -7.11 -10.92
CA PRO A 41 -7.37 -6.62 -9.76
C PRO A 41 -7.96 -7.23 -8.48
N LEU A 42 -7.10 -7.75 -7.62
CA LEU A 42 -7.45 -8.15 -6.26
C LEU A 42 -6.83 -7.20 -5.24
N ILE A 43 -7.59 -6.88 -4.19
CA ILE A 43 -7.07 -6.21 -3.00
C ILE A 43 -6.97 -7.21 -1.85
N ILE A 44 -5.76 -7.45 -1.38
CA ILE A 44 -5.48 -8.37 -0.27
C ILE A 44 -5.23 -7.54 0.98
N ASP A 45 -5.99 -7.82 2.02
CA ASP A 45 -5.84 -7.20 3.33
C ASP A 45 -5.05 -8.13 4.24
N CYS A 46 -3.93 -7.63 4.75
CA CYS A 46 -3.11 -8.31 5.75
C CYS A 46 -2.96 -7.44 6.99
N GLN A 47 -2.64 -8.07 8.12
CA GLN A 47 -2.31 -7.36 9.34
C GLN A 47 -1.15 -8.04 10.07
N GLY A 48 -0.23 -7.25 10.60
CA GLY A 48 0.78 -7.78 11.51
C GLY A 48 1.86 -6.77 11.86
N LYS A 49 2.83 -7.22 12.64
CA LYS A 49 3.98 -6.42 13.07
C LYS A 49 5.11 -6.59 12.08
N GLY A 50 5.80 -5.51 11.77
CA GLY A 50 6.95 -5.60 10.89
C GLY A 50 7.49 -4.26 10.39
N THR A 51 8.62 -4.35 9.72
CA THR A 51 9.38 -3.23 9.17
C THR A 51 8.96 -2.93 7.73
N LYS A 52 9.36 -1.75 7.24
CA LYS A 52 9.28 -1.42 5.81
C LYS A 52 10.00 -2.46 4.93
N ASP A 53 11.13 -2.99 5.39
CA ASP A 53 11.93 -3.96 4.63
C ASP A 53 11.16 -5.27 4.44
N GLN A 54 10.46 -5.75 5.48
CA GLN A 54 9.60 -6.93 5.40
C GLN A 54 8.41 -6.72 4.45
N LEU A 55 7.85 -5.50 4.37
CA LEU A 55 6.81 -5.19 3.38
C LEU A 55 7.36 -5.29 1.94
N ILE A 56 8.57 -4.75 1.70
CA ILE A 56 9.21 -4.81 0.38
C ILE A 56 9.58 -6.26 0.02
N GLU A 57 10.09 -7.03 0.97
CA GLU A 57 10.41 -8.45 0.77
C GLU A 57 9.15 -9.27 0.44
N MET A 58 8.05 -9.03 1.16
CA MET A 58 6.76 -9.67 0.85
C MET A 58 6.32 -9.34 -0.58
N ALA A 59 6.44 -8.08 -1.01
CA ALA A 59 6.17 -7.69 -2.40
C ALA A 59 7.02 -8.50 -3.38
N GLY A 60 8.32 -8.63 -3.11
CA GLY A 60 9.25 -9.41 -3.93
C GLY A 60 8.88 -10.89 -4.00
N ARG A 61 8.60 -11.52 -2.86
CA ARG A 61 8.18 -12.93 -2.79
C ARG A 61 6.88 -13.17 -3.54
N LEU A 62 5.89 -12.30 -3.35
CA LEU A 62 4.60 -12.41 -4.02
C LEU A 62 4.75 -12.19 -5.53
N GLN A 63 5.58 -11.22 -5.95
CA GLN A 63 5.87 -10.96 -7.35
C GLN A 63 6.56 -12.15 -8.02
N SER A 64 7.47 -12.83 -7.31
CA SER A 64 8.12 -14.05 -7.78
C SER A 64 7.15 -15.24 -7.84
N ALA A 65 6.29 -15.41 -6.84
CA ALA A 65 5.33 -16.50 -6.77
C ALA A 65 4.25 -16.40 -7.87
N LEU A 66 3.86 -15.17 -8.23
CA LEU A 66 2.84 -14.90 -9.25
C LEU A 66 3.45 -14.53 -10.61
N ARG A 67 4.72 -14.86 -10.84
CA ARG A 67 5.43 -14.51 -12.08
C ARG A 67 4.67 -15.04 -13.31
N GLY A 68 4.42 -14.16 -14.27
CA GLY A 68 3.69 -14.49 -15.50
C GLY A 68 2.16 -14.48 -15.36
N SER A 69 1.62 -14.24 -14.15
CA SER A 69 0.17 -14.14 -13.91
C SER A 69 -0.28 -12.72 -13.56
N THR A 70 0.66 -11.78 -13.43
CA THR A 70 0.40 -10.37 -13.08
C THR A 70 0.72 -9.46 -14.26
N ALA A 71 -0.13 -8.45 -14.50
CA ALA A 71 0.03 -7.48 -15.58
C ALA A 71 1.01 -6.34 -15.27
N GLY A 72 1.47 -6.24 -14.02
CA GLY A 72 2.35 -5.18 -13.57
C GLY A 72 2.94 -5.45 -12.19
N PRO A 73 3.66 -4.47 -11.63
CA PRO A 73 4.26 -4.60 -10.31
C PRO A 73 3.15 -4.65 -9.24
N ILE A 74 3.27 -5.62 -8.34
CA ILE A 74 2.45 -5.70 -7.14
C ILE A 74 2.64 -4.44 -6.30
N ARG A 75 1.53 -3.84 -5.85
CA ARG A 75 1.56 -2.63 -5.03
C ARG A 75 1.25 -2.93 -3.57
N ILE A 76 1.98 -2.32 -2.65
CA ILE A 76 1.76 -2.48 -1.21
C ILE A 76 1.61 -1.12 -0.55
N ALA A 77 0.49 -0.93 0.12
CA ALA A 77 0.25 0.18 1.01
C ALA A 77 0.17 -0.34 2.45
N ALA A 78 0.73 0.40 3.40
CA ALA A 78 0.54 0.09 4.81
C ALA A 78 0.32 1.36 5.63
N ARG A 79 -0.37 1.20 6.76
CA ARG A 79 -0.49 2.22 7.79
C ARG A 79 -0.29 1.60 9.17
N ARG A 80 0.02 2.45 10.14
CA ARG A 80 0.00 2.06 11.56
C ARG A 80 -1.44 1.73 11.96
N ALA A 81 -1.66 0.57 12.56
CA ALA A 81 -2.94 0.21 13.15
C ALA A 81 -3.26 1.15 14.35
N PRO A 82 -4.53 1.32 14.73
CA PRO A 82 -4.88 2.07 15.93
C PRO A 82 -4.33 1.38 17.19
N VAL A 83 -3.91 2.16 18.18
CA VAL A 83 -3.36 1.64 19.45
C VAL A 83 -4.02 2.38 20.61
N GLY A 84 -4.91 1.70 21.33
CA GLY A 84 -5.69 2.30 22.42
C GLY A 84 -6.49 3.51 21.93
N ARG A 85 -6.17 4.70 22.44
CA ARG A 85 -6.81 5.97 22.02
C ARG A 85 -6.15 6.62 20.80
N ASN A 86 -5.01 6.11 20.33
CA ASN A 86 -4.30 6.68 19.20
C ASN A 86 -4.96 6.25 17.87
N PRO A 87 -5.34 7.21 17.01
CA PRO A 87 -5.93 6.90 15.72
C PRO A 87 -4.94 6.18 14.79
N PRO A 88 -5.44 5.48 13.76
CA PRO A 88 -4.59 4.86 12.76
C PRO A 88 -3.69 5.91 12.07
N GLY A 89 -2.54 5.44 11.59
CA GLY A 89 -1.64 6.28 10.80
C GLY A 89 -2.23 6.59 9.41
N LYS A 90 -1.50 7.42 8.65
CA LYS A 90 -1.77 7.61 7.22
C LYS A 90 -1.36 6.36 6.44
N TRP A 91 -2.06 6.11 5.34
CA TRP A 91 -1.64 5.13 4.35
C TRP A 91 -0.44 5.66 3.57
N HIS A 92 0.46 4.75 3.26
CA HIS A 92 1.64 5.02 2.44
C HIS A 92 1.82 3.88 1.44
N ASP A 93 1.87 4.19 0.13
CA ASP A 93 2.35 3.26 -0.89
C ASP A 93 3.88 3.09 -0.77
N TYR A 94 4.31 1.87 -0.45
CA TYR A 94 5.72 1.51 -0.27
C TYR A 94 6.40 1.06 -1.57
N THR A 95 5.64 0.90 -2.65
CA THR A 95 6.05 0.35 -3.95
C THR A 95 5.93 1.35 -5.11
N GLY A 96 5.35 2.53 -4.86
CA GLY A 96 5.20 3.60 -5.85
C GLY A 96 6.50 4.28 -6.28
N SER A 97 6.39 5.30 -7.13
CA SER A 97 7.53 6.09 -7.67
C SER A 97 8.43 6.70 -6.59
N ASN A 98 7.91 6.95 -5.39
CA ASN A 98 8.69 7.40 -4.22
C ASN A 98 9.29 6.25 -3.38
N GLY A 99 8.92 4.99 -3.65
CA GLY A 99 9.38 3.79 -2.95
C GLY A 99 10.73 3.26 -3.44
N PHE A 100 11.06 3.43 -4.73
CA PHE A 100 12.29 2.92 -5.35
C PHE A 100 13.58 3.67 -4.97
N SER A 101 13.49 4.84 -4.33
CA SER A 101 14.66 5.55 -3.79
C SER A 101 15.05 5.08 -2.38
N TYR A 102 14.38 4.05 -1.84
CA TYR A 102 14.68 3.54 -0.51
C TYR A 102 16.05 2.86 -0.45
N LYS A 103 17.00 3.52 0.20
CA LYS A 103 18.23 2.88 0.69
C LYS A 103 17.90 2.19 2.00
N ALA A 104 17.92 0.85 2.00
CA ALA A 104 17.83 0.05 3.22
C ALA A 104 18.75 0.65 4.31
N GLY A 105 18.18 0.89 5.49
CA GLY A 105 18.92 1.45 6.61
C GLY A 105 20.15 0.59 6.92
N LYS A 106 21.31 1.22 7.23
CA LYS A 106 22.56 0.51 7.54
C LYS A 106 22.40 -0.54 8.66
N ALA A 107 21.42 -0.36 9.54
CA ALA A 107 21.10 -1.29 10.63
C ALA A 107 20.58 -2.66 10.12
N LEU A 108 19.78 -2.69 9.05
CA LEU A 108 19.22 -3.92 8.47
C LEU A 108 20.19 -4.63 7.51
N LYS A 109 21.03 -3.87 6.80
CA LYS A 109 22.10 -4.42 5.94
C LYS A 109 23.14 -5.26 6.69
N ARG A 110 23.32 -5.02 8.00
CA ARG A 110 24.28 -5.74 8.84
C ARG A 110 23.71 -6.97 9.52
N ALA A 111 22.44 -7.27 9.29
CA ALA A 111 21.80 -8.44 9.87
C ALA A 111 21.03 -9.24 8.81
N PRO A 112 21.76 -9.95 7.92
CA PRO A 112 21.16 -10.87 6.96
C PRO A 112 20.22 -11.90 7.63
N GLY A 113 20.46 -12.22 8.91
CA GLY A 113 19.60 -13.09 9.73
C GLY A 113 18.41 -12.41 10.41
N LEU A 114 18.33 -11.07 10.48
CA LEU A 114 17.15 -10.35 11.02
C LEU A 114 16.06 -10.16 9.95
N ILE A 115 16.45 -10.12 8.68
CA ILE A 115 15.53 -10.11 7.53
C ILE A 115 14.75 -11.45 7.46
N GLY A 116 15.41 -12.56 7.80
CA GLY A 116 14.79 -13.90 7.90
C GLY A 116 14.13 -14.23 9.24
N LEU A 117 14.29 -13.39 10.28
CA LEU A 117 13.55 -13.53 11.53
C LEU A 117 12.24 -12.74 11.40
N LEU A 118 11.28 -13.40 10.74
CA LEU A 118 9.90 -12.96 10.58
C LEU A 118 9.17 -12.74 11.92
N ASP A 119 9.76 -13.23 13.00
CA ASP A 119 9.22 -13.15 14.34
C ASP A 119 9.99 -12.11 15.19
N PRO A 120 9.36 -10.96 15.50
CA PRO A 120 9.92 -9.95 16.40
C PRO A 120 10.38 -10.52 17.74
N GLU A 121 9.76 -11.59 18.25
CA GLU A 121 10.13 -12.18 19.54
C GLU A 121 11.49 -12.88 19.48
N LYS A 122 11.76 -13.63 18.41
CA LYS A 122 13.07 -14.29 18.18
C LYS A 122 14.21 -13.30 17.99
N VAL A 123 13.94 -12.14 17.41
CA VAL A 123 14.91 -11.04 17.30
C VAL A 123 15.28 -10.52 18.69
N LEU A 124 14.27 -10.34 19.56
CA LEU A 124 14.44 -9.83 20.92
C LEU A 124 15.10 -10.84 21.86
N GLU A 125 14.93 -12.15 21.62
CA GLU A 125 15.68 -13.19 22.33
C GLU A 125 17.19 -13.12 22.02
N ARG A 126 17.53 -12.85 20.75
CA ARG A 126 18.93 -12.85 20.28
C ARG A 126 19.65 -11.52 20.56
N TYR A 127 18.92 -10.42 20.63
CA TYR A 127 19.44 -9.06 20.85
C TYR A 127 18.58 -8.30 21.88
N PRO A 128 18.59 -8.73 23.16
CA PRO A 128 17.74 -8.15 24.19
C PRO A 128 18.03 -6.66 24.45
N GLU A 129 19.26 -6.21 24.22
CA GLU A 129 19.68 -4.82 24.35
C GLU A 129 19.08 -3.89 23.27
N LYS A 130 18.50 -4.45 22.21
CA LYS A 130 17.79 -3.70 21.16
C LYS A 130 16.29 -3.61 21.39
N ARG A 131 15.79 -4.12 22.53
CA ARG A 131 14.36 -4.28 22.77
C ARG A 131 13.57 -2.99 22.67
N GLU A 132 14.03 -1.92 23.28
CA GLU A 132 13.33 -0.63 23.28
C GLU A 132 13.25 -0.05 21.84
N VAL A 133 14.38 0.01 21.13
CA VAL A 133 14.47 0.49 19.74
C VAL A 133 13.62 -0.36 18.79
N TRP A 134 13.58 -1.68 19.00
CA TRP A 134 12.82 -2.62 18.18
C TRP A 134 11.32 -2.59 18.49
N GLN A 135 10.92 -2.44 19.75
CA GLN A 135 9.52 -2.26 20.13
C GLN A 135 8.95 -0.95 19.54
N ASP A 136 9.72 0.13 19.57
CA ASP A 136 9.31 1.40 18.95
C ASP A 136 9.21 1.32 17.42
N SER A 137 10.11 0.58 16.78
CA SER A 137 10.19 0.52 15.31
C SER A 137 9.31 -0.58 14.67
N VAL A 138 9.11 -1.70 15.38
CA VAL A 138 8.55 -2.95 14.84
C VAL A 138 7.41 -3.48 15.70
N GLY A 139 7.30 -3.05 16.96
CA GLY A 139 6.29 -3.51 17.91
C GLY A 139 4.87 -3.03 17.61
N THR A 140 4.70 -2.03 16.74
CA THR A 140 3.37 -1.54 16.37
C THR A 140 2.80 -2.32 15.19
N ALA A 141 1.59 -2.85 15.37
CA ALA A 141 0.85 -3.52 14.30
C ALA A 141 0.57 -2.57 13.13
N ARG A 142 0.57 -3.13 11.92
CA ARG A 142 0.28 -2.43 10.67
C ARG A 142 -0.92 -3.08 10.00
N GLU A 143 -1.76 -2.24 9.43
CA GLU A 143 -2.74 -2.67 8.43
C GLU A 143 -2.10 -2.53 7.06
N ILE A 144 -2.23 -3.56 6.24
CA ILE A 144 -1.55 -3.69 4.96
C ILE A 144 -2.59 -3.99 3.88
N LYS A 145 -2.49 -3.30 2.75
CA LYS A 145 -3.32 -3.49 1.57
C LYS A 145 -2.43 -3.70 0.36
N ILE A 146 -2.57 -4.86 -0.26
CA ILE A 146 -1.80 -5.25 -1.44
C ILE A 146 -2.74 -5.21 -2.64
N LEU A 147 -2.33 -4.55 -3.72
CA LEU A 147 -3.02 -4.58 -5.00
C LEU A 147 -2.24 -5.49 -5.95
N VAL A 148 -2.94 -6.48 -6.51
CA VAL A 148 -2.40 -7.41 -7.50
C VAL A 148 -3.29 -7.36 -8.75
N ASP A 149 -2.72 -6.89 -9.86
CA ASP A 149 -3.41 -6.84 -11.15
C ASP A 149 -3.17 -8.19 -11.89
N PHE A 150 -4.11 -9.13 -11.85
CA PHE A 150 -3.99 -10.41 -12.57
C PHE A 150 -4.37 -10.27 -14.04
N THR A 151 -3.74 -11.09 -14.90
CA THR A 151 -4.02 -11.17 -16.35
C THR A 151 -5.12 -12.18 -16.70
N THR A 152 -5.71 -12.81 -15.70
CA THR A 152 -6.78 -13.80 -15.86
C THR A 152 -7.74 -13.70 -14.68
N ALA A 153 -8.98 -14.14 -14.89
CA ALA A 153 -9.98 -14.18 -13.84
C ALA A 153 -9.51 -15.08 -12.69
N VAL A 154 -9.59 -14.57 -11.47
CA VAL A 154 -9.23 -15.32 -10.27
C VAL A 154 -10.50 -15.80 -9.59
N ALA A 155 -10.64 -17.11 -9.43
CA ALA A 155 -11.74 -17.69 -8.66
C ALA A 155 -11.52 -17.49 -7.16
N SER A 156 -12.59 -17.19 -6.42
CA SER A 156 -12.56 -17.19 -4.96
C SER A 156 -12.20 -18.57 -4.42
N ASN A 157 -11.30 -18.63 -3.46
CA ASN A 157 -10.64 -19.83 -2.92
C ASN A 157 -9.90 -20.69 -3.96
N GLY A 158 -9.61 -20.15 -5.14
CA GLY A 158 -8.86 -20.84 -6.20
C GLY A 158 -7.34 -20.82 -5.99
N ASP A 159 -6.60 -21.40 -6.94
CA ASP A 159 -5.15 -21.60 -6.84
C ASP A 159 -4.37 -20.30 -6.60
N PHE A 160 -4.73 -19.22 -7.29
CA PHE A 160 -4.06 -17.92 -7.10
C PHE A 160 -4.26 -17.35 -5.70
N GLU A 161 -5.45 -17.50 -5.12
CA GLU A 161 -5.67 -17.09 -3.73
C GLU A 161 -4.86 -17.96 -2.77
N GLN A 162 -4.78 -19.27 -2.98
CA GLN A 162 -3.96 -20.14 -2.15
C GLN A 162 -2.47 -19.77 -2.21
N VAL A 163 -1.96 -19.41 -3.39
CA VAL A 163 -0.59 -18.89 -3.55
C VAL A 163 -0.40 -17.59 -2.80
N VAL A 164 -1.35 -16.66 -2.90
CA VAL A 164 -1.34 -15.40 -2.12
C VAL A 164 -1.35 -15.68 -0.62
N MET A 165 -2.26 -16.53 -0.15
CA MET A 165 -2.40 -16.90 1.26
C MET A 165 -1.10 -17.49 1.81
N ARG A 166 -0.43 -18.35 1.04
CA ARG A 166 0.88 -18.91 1.43
C ARG A 166 1.99 -17.86 1.42
N ALA A 167 2.15 -17.14 0.31
CA ALA A 167 3.24 -16.19 0.14
C ALA A 167 3.17 -14.99 1.11
N CYS A 168 1.96 -14.49 1.38
CA CYS A 168 1.73 -13.42 2.34
C CYS A 168 1.67 -13.95 3.78
N GLY A 169 0.94 -15.04 4.02
CA GLY A 169 0.65 -15.57 5.34
C GLY A 169 1.87 -15.98 6.16
N GLU A 170 2.99 -16.31 5.50
CA GLU A 170 4.27 -16.54 6.18
C GLU A 170 4.83 -15.30 6.89
N ILE A 171 4.52 -14.10 6.39
CA ILE A 171 5.03 -12.83 6.91
C ILE A 171 3.94 -12.07 7.66
N TYR A 172 2.77 -11.94 7.03
CA TYR A 172 1.60 -11.24 7.56
C TYR A 172 0.36 -12.09 7.31
N PRO A 173 -0.36 -12.49 8.38
CA PRO A 173 -1.65 -13.15 8.23
C PRO A 173 -2.57 -12.41 7.27
N VAL A 174 -3.07 -13.13 6.27
CA VAL A 174 -4.05 -12.60 5.32
C VAL A 174 -5.41 -12.64 5.99
N GLY A 175 -6.07 -11.49 6.05
CA GLY A 175 -7.40 -11.34 6.63
C GLY A 175 -8.52 -11.55 5.61
N ARG A 176 -8.45 -10.85 4.47
CA ARG A 176 -9.43 -10.98 3.39
C ARG A 176 -8.83 -10.71 2.02
N ILE A 177 -9.38 -11.35 1.00
CA ILE A 177 -9.10 -11.06 -0.42
C ILE A 177 -10.38 -10.48 -1.01
N LEU A 178 -10.28 -9.28 -1.58
CA LEU A 178 -11.40 -8.56 -2.17
C LEU A 178 -11.33 -8.68 -3.68
N HIS A 179 -12.42 -9.13 -4.28
CA HIS A 179 -12.63 -9.17 -5.72
C HIS A 179 -13.29 -7.88 -6.22
N PRO A 180 -13.15 -7.54 -7.50
CA PRO A 180 -13.81 -6.37 -8.10
C PRO A 180 -15.33 -6.36 -7.97
N ASP A 181 -15.97 -7.52 -7.83
CA ASP A 181 -17.42 -7.66 -7.66
C ASP A 181 -17.95 -6.86 -6.46
N ALA A 182 -17.13 -6.69 -5.42
CA ALA A 182 -17.47 -5.87 -4.26
C ALA A 182 -17.49 -4.36 -4.56
N SER A 183 -16.78 -3.93 -5.60
CA SER A 183 -16.64 -2.53 -6.00
C SER A 183 -17.42 -2.20 -7.27
N GLY A 184 -17.97 -3.19 -7.97
CA GLY A 184 -18.74 -3.06 -9.20
C GLY A 184 -17.96 -3.44 -10.46
N HIS A 185 -16.69 -3.02 -10.61
CA HIS A 185 -15.83 -3.42 -11.72
C HIS A 185 -14.33 -3.15 -11.46
N ALA A 186 -13.46 -3.76 -12.27
CA ALA A 186 -12.00 -3.77 -12.11
C ALA A 186 -11.37 -2.37 -11.96
N SER A 187 -11.65 -1.44 -12.88
CA SER A 187 -11.08 -0.09 -12.82
C SER A 187 -11.44 0.65 -11.53
N LEU A 188 -12.69 0.52 -11.06
CA LEU A 188 -13.13 1.16 -9.83
C LEU A 188 -12.46 0.55 -8.60
N HIS A 189 -12.35 -0.78 -8.56
CA HIS A 189 -11.64 -1.52 -7.51
C HIS A 189 -10.19 -1.03 -7.37
N ARG A 190 -9.49 -0.92 -8.49
CA ARG A 190 -8.11 -0.43 -8.54
C ARG A 190 -7.98 1.04 -8.11
N LEU A 191 -8.89 1.91 -8.57
CA LEU A 191 -8.89 3.33 -8.20
C LEU A 191 -9.18 3.54 -6.72
N GLN A 192 -10.03 2.73 -6.10
CA GLN A 192 -10.27 2.77 -4.65
C GLN A 192 -8.99 2.49 -3.87
N TRP A 193 -8.15 1.55 -4.34
CA TRP A 193 -6.85 1.31 -3.72
C TRP A 193 -5.94 2.54 -3.84
N PHE A 194 -5.81 3.13 -5.02
CA PHE A 194 -4.96 4.31 -5.21
C PHE A 194 -5.44 5.53 -4.42
N ALA A 195 -6.75 5.76 -4.36
CA ALA A 195 -7.32 6.88 -3.61
C ALA A 195 -7.08 6.72 -2.10
N MET A 196 -6.99 5.48 -1.61
CA MET A 196 -6.65 5.16 -0.23
C MET A 196 -5.15 5.28 0.04
N ALA A 197 -4.30 4.72 -0.83
CA ALA A 197 -2.86 4.62 -0.62
C ALA A 197 -2.09 5.91 -0.95
N CYS A 198 -2.60 6.66 -1.91
CA CYS A 198 -2.02 7.89 -2.45
C CYS A 198 -3.11 8.96 -2.57
N PRO A 199 -3.74 9.37 -1.45
CA PRO A 199 -4.78 10.38 -1.49
C PRO A 199 -4.22 11.71 -2.00
N GLU A 200 -5.03 12.46 -2.72
CA GLU A 200 -4.79 13.89 -2.95
C GLU A 200 -4.58 14.56 -1.58
N GLU A 201 -3.46 15.26 -1.40
CA GLU A 201 -3.29 16.04 -0.18
C GLU A 201 -4.30 17.18 -0.22
N GLU A 202 -5.20 17.26 0.77
CA GLU A 202 -5.92 18.50 1.01
C GLU A 202 -4.86 19.60 1.13
N GLU A 203 -4.97 20.64 0.29
CA GLU A 203 -4.14 21.84 0.40
C GLU A 203 -4.29 22.36 1.83
N LYS A 204 -3.36 21.97 2.71
CA LYS A 204 -3.18 22.71 3.95
C LYS A 204 -2.76 24.08 3.50
N GLU A 205 -3.67 25.05 3.65
CA GLU A 205 -3.41 26.46 3.38
C GLU A 205 -2.00 26.76 3.90
N LYS A 206 -1.05 26.93 2.97
CA LYS A 206 0.31 27.29 3.36
C LYS A 206 0.15 28.59 4.14
N PRO A 207 0.68 28.72 5.38
CA PRO A 207 0.60 29.98 6.08
C PRO A 207 1.19 31.04 5.14
N VAL A 208 0.38 32.02 4.76
CA VAL A 208 0.82 33.11 3.89
C VAL A 208 1.83 33.91 4.71
N VAL A 209 3.11 33.63 4.51
CA VAL A 209 4.20 34.39 5.12
C VAL A 209 4.38 35.66 4.29
N THR A 210 3.70 36.74 4.67
CA THR A 210 3.98 38.06 4.09
C THR A 210 5.26 38.60 4.74
N VAL A 211 6.39 38.51 4.04
CA VAL A 211 7.63 39.18 4.45
C VAL A 211 7.50 40.66 4.11
N THR A 212 7.44 41.51 5.13
CA THR A 212 7.45 42.96 4.94
C THR A 212 8.89 43.47 4.82
N LYS A 213 9.11 44.56 4.07
CA LYS A 213 10.43 45.20 3.83
C LYS A 213 11.22 45.55 5.11
N ALA A 214 10.59 45.52 6.29
CA ALA A 214 11.18 45.82 7.59
C ALA A 214 11.65 44.57 8.37
N GLY A 215 11.61 43.37 7.78
CA GLY A 215 12.10 42.14 8.43
C GLY A 215 11.14 41.51 9.45
N TYR A 216 9.91 41.98 9.56
CA TYR A 216 8.89 41.38 10.44
C TYR A 216 8.06 40.34 9.69
N VAL A 217 8.00 39.13 10.25
CA VAL A 217 7.10 38.04 9.86
C VAL A 217 5.79 38.18 10.64
N ARG A 218 4.67 38.42 9.94
CA ARG A 218 3.33 38.32 10.52
C ARG A 218 2.65 37.06 10.00
N THR A 219 2.42 36.09 10.87
CA THR A 219 1.55 34.95 10.62
C THR A 219 0.12 35.38 10.94
N LYS A 220 -0.76 35.51 9.95
CA LYS A 220 -2.20 35.60 10.19
C LYS A 220 -2.77 34.18 10.22
N GLN A 221 -3.30 33.78 11.37
CA GLN A 221 -4.27 32.68 11.46
C GLN A 221 -5.65 33.30 11.23
N LYS A 222 -6.45 32.70 10.35
CA LYS A 222 -7.90 32.92 10.28
C LYS A 222 -8.58 31.62 10.66
#